data_AF-A0A352PIV1-F1
#
_entry.id   AF-A0A352PIV1-F1
#
_cell.length_a   1.000
_cell.length_b   1.000
_cell.length_c   1.000
_cell.angle_alpha   90.00
_cell.angle_beta   90.00
_cell.angle_gamma   90.00
#
_symmetry.space_group_name_H-M   'P 1'
#
loop_
_entity.id
_entity.type
_entity.pdbx_description
1 polymer ?
#
loop_
_entity_poly.entity_id
_entity_poly.type
_entity_poly.pdbx_seq_one_letter_code
_entity_poly.pdbx_strand_id
1 'polypeptide(L)'
;RDKTGVAWIDPSSREAWEYNARIAREMSKRGFDEIQFDYVRFPSDGVLSTIRYTVYDSAVSKTDALLEFFKFINGLRSEGIRVSADVFGIIMNSDQGRPIGQLLANVYPYVDFISPMVYPS
;
A
#
# COMPACT_ATOMS: atom_id res chain seq x y z
N ARG A 1 7.94 9.70 14.50
CA ARG A 1 7.34 8.84 15.55
C ARG A 1 6.11 9.56 16.07
N ASP A 2 5.02 8.86 16.33
CA ASP A 2 3.82 9.41 16.94
C ASP A 2 3.98 9.53 18.47
N LYS A 3 2.90 9.88 19.17
CA LYS A 3 2.90 10.06 20.64
C LYS A 3 3.06 8.74 21.42
N THR A 4 2.93 7.58 20.78
CA THR A 4 3.14 6.26 21.38
C THR A 4 4.52 5.68 21.04
N GLY A 5 5.35 6.43 20.30
CA GLY A 5 6.70 6.04 19.91
C GLY A 5 6.77 5.26 18.59
N VAL A 6 5.64 5.03 17.92
CA VAL A 6 5.54 4.28 16.67
C VAL A 6 5.97 5.17 15.50
N ALA A 7 6.84 4.66 14.64
CA ALA A 7 7.23 5.35 13.41
C ALA A 7 6.45 4.77 12.23
N TRP A 8 6.07 5.64 11.30
CA TRP A 8 5.59 5.23 9.99
C TRP A 8 6.77 5.13 9.04
N ILE A 9 6.79 4.05 8.25
CA ILE A 9 7.66 3.95 7.09
C ILE A 9 7.10 4.90 6.03
N ASP A 10 7.98 5.63 5.36
CA ASP A 10 7.61 6.46 4.22
C ASP A 10 7.02 5.56 3.11
N PRO A 11 5.74 5.75 2.71
CA PRO A 11 5.11 4.91 1.69
C PRO A 11 5.80 4.93 0.33
N SER A 12 6.66 5.93 0.05
CA SER A 12 7.46 6.01 -1.18
C SER A 12 8.87 5.42 -1.03
N SER A 13 9.20 4.81 0.11
CA SER A 13 10.50 4.18 0.32
C SER A 13 10.65 2.91 -0.51
N ARG A 14 11.42 3.01 -1.61
CA ARG A 14 11.73 1.85 -2.45
C ARG A 14 12.45 0.74 -1.70
N GLU A 15 13.28 1.09 -0.72
CA GLU A 15 13.95 0.11 0.13
C GLU A 15 12.95 -0.74 0.92
N ALA A 16 11.92 -0.11 1.49
CA ALA A 16 10.86 -0.81 2.19
C ALA A 16 10.04 -1.70 1.24
N TRP A 17 9.78 -1.23 0.02
CA TRP A 17 9.09 -2.03 -1.00
C TRP A 17 9.89 -3.28 -1.36
N GLU A 18 11.17 -3.13 -1.67
CA GLU A 18 12.05 -4.24 -2.00
C GLU A 18 12.21 -5.22 -0.82
N TYR A 19 12.26 -4.71 0.41
CA TYR A 19 12.26 -5.54 1.61
C TYR A 19 11.00 -6.42 1.70
N ASN A 20 9.82 -5.83 1.56
CA ASN A 20 8.55 -6.56 1.58
C ASN A 20 8.42 -7.53 0.41
N ALA A 21 8.89 -7.16 -0.79
CA ALA A 21 8.91 -8.04 -1.96
C ALA A 21 9.82 -9.26 -1.75
N ARG A 22 10.97 -9.10 -1.09
CA ARG A 22 11.81 -10.25 -0.70
C ARG A 22 11.08 -11.19 0.24
N ILE A 23 10.38 -10.66 1.24
CA ILE A 23 9.55 -11.48 2.15
C ILE A 23 8.47 -12.22 1.37
N ALA A 24 7.75 -11.52 0.48
CA ALA A 24 6.71 -12.11 -0.37
C ALA A 24 7.23 -13.31 -1.18
N ARG A 25 8.40 -13.14 -1.84
CA ARG A 25 9.06 -14.22 -2.59
C ARG A 25 9.45 -15.39 -1.69
N GLU A 26 10.00 -15.13 -0.51
CA GLU A 26 10.36 -16.18 0.44
C GLU A 26 9.14 -16.93 0.99
N MET A 27 8.02 -16.23 1.23
CA MET A 27 6.78 -16.88 1.66
C MET A 27 6.17 -17.72 0.53
N SER A 28 6.18 -17.22 -0.71
CA SER A 28 5.76 -17.99 -1.88
C SER A 28 6.55 -19.30 -2.01
N LYS A 29 7.89 -19.25 -1.87
CA LYS A 29 8.75 -20.47 -1.88
C LYS A 29 8.44 -21.45 -0.75
N ARG A 30 7.86 -20.98 0.37
CA ARG A 30 7.46 -21.81 1.51
C ARG A 30 6.07 -22.44 1.34
N GLY A 31 5.41 -22.21 0.19
CA GLY A 31 4.14 -22.83 -0.16
C GLY A 31 2.90 -22.01 0.22
N PHE A 32 3.05 -20.71 0.53
CA PHE A 32 1.89 -19.83 0.61
C PHE A 32 1.34 -19.56 -0.80
N ASP A 33 0.03 -19.76 -0.98
CA ASP A 33 -0.64 -19.67 -2.28
C ASP A 33 -0.84 -18.22 -2.77
N GLU A 34 -0.78 -17.25 -1.85
CA GLU A 34 -1.07 -15.83 -2.07
C GLU A 34 -0.36 -14.95 -1.04
N ILE A 35 0.03 -13.73 -1.45
CA ILE A 35 0.55 -12.68 -0.58
C ILE A 35 -0.39 -11.48 -0.57
N GLN A 36 -1.01 -11.23 0.58
CA GLN A 36 -1.90 -10.08 0.80
C GLN A 36 -1.12 -8.90 1.41
N PHE A 37 -1.12 -7.77 0.72
CA PHE A 37 -0.51 -6.53 1.19
C PHE A 37 -1.55 -5.69 1.96
N ASP A 38 -1.36 -5.60 3.27
CA ASP A 38 -2.17 -4.75 4.15
C ASP A 38 -1.51 -3.38 4.39
N TYR A 39 -2.29 -2.40 4.84
CA TYR A 39 -1.84 -1.05 5.23
C TYR A 39 -1.06 -0.30 4.14
N VAL A 40 -1.36 -0.55 2.86
CA VAL A 40 -0.81 0.20 1.73
C VAL A 40 -1.47 1.59 1.68
N ARG A 41 -0.96 2.51 2.50
CA ARG A 41 -1.53 3.85 2.68
C ARG A 41 -0.56 4.88 3.25
N PHE A 42 -0.88 6.14 3.03
CA PHE A 42 -0.35 7.24 3.84
C PHE A 42 -1.05 7.29 5.22
N PRO A 43 -0.36 7.81 6.25
CA PRO A 43 -0.95 7.93 7.59
C PRO A 43 -2.23 8.79 7.58
N SER A 44 -3.28 8.32 8.27
CA SER A 44 -4.52 9.07 8.54
C SER A 44 -4.65 9.54 9.98
N ASP A 45 -3.84 8.98 10.88
CA ASP A 45 -4.03 9.07 12.32
C ASP A 45 -2.88 9.85 12.97
N GLY A 46 -3.14 10.48 14.12
CA GLY A 46 -2.18 11.32 14.81
C GLY A 46 -2.09 12.75 14.26
N VAL A 47 -1.01 13.48 14.61
CA VAL A 47 -0.83 14.88 14.23
C VAL A 47 -0.19 14.95 12.84
N LEU A 48 -1.00 14.85 11.78
CA LEU A 48 -0.53 14.72 10.39
C LEU A 48 0.44 15.82 9.94
N SER A 49 0.30 17.05 10.45
CA SER A 49 1.19 18.19 10.16
C SER A 49 2.63 18.00 10.65
N THR A 50 2.84 17.08 11.60
CA THR A 50 4.17 16.77 12.15
C THR A 50 4.86 15.62 11.44
N ILE A 51 4.17 14.93 10.51
CA ILE A 51 4.77 13.86 9.74
C ILE A 51 5.92 14.43 8.90
N ARG A 52 6.98 13.63 8.80
CA ARG A 52 8.13 13.90 7.94
C ARG A 52 8.29 12.70 7.03
N TYR A 53 8.27 12.97 5.74
CA TYR A 53 8.60 12.01 4.71
C TYR A 53 10.04 12.30 4.27
N THR A 54 10.86 11.25 4.18
CA THR A 54 12.27 11.39 3.81
C THR A 54 12.52 11.09 2.34
N VAL A 55 11.59 10.42 1.67
CA VAL A 55 11.70 9.95 0.29
C VAL A 55 10.55 10.46 -0.57
N TYR A 56 9.33 10.54 -0.03
CA TYR A 56 8.17 10.98 -0.80
C TYR A 56 8.33 12.43 -1.31
N ASP A 57 8.16 12.59 -2.63
CA ASP A 57 8.10 13.88 -3.29
C ASP A 57 6.69 14.48 -3.17
N SER A 58 6.57 15.57 -2.41
CA SER A 58 5.30 16.26 -2.21
C SER A 58 4.72 16.92 -3.47
N ALA A 59 5.49 17.02 -4.56
CA ALA A 59 4.96 17.45 -5.85
C ALA A 59 4.09 16.38 -6.52
N VAL A 60 4.28 15.10 -6.16
CA VAL A 60 3.49 13.96 -6.64
C VAL A 60 2.29 13.76 -5.73
N SER A 61 1.10 13.47 -6.29
CA SER A 61 -0.05 13.18 -5.43
C SER A 61 0.19 11.88 -4.64
N LYS A 62 -0.35 11.78 -3.42
CA LYS A 62 -0.29 10.54 -2.64
C LYS A 62 -0.88 9.34 -3.37
N THR A 63 -1.88 9.60 -4.21
CA THR A 63 -2.54 8.60 -5.04
C THR A 63 -1.63 8.05 -6.13
N ASP A 64 -0.83 8.92 -6.75
CA ASP A 64 0.18 8.51 -7.73
C ASP A 64 1.38 7.84 -7.05
N ALA A 65 1.76 8.30 -5.86
CA ALA A 65 2.80 7.64 -5.08
C ALA A 65 2.44 6.18 -4.74
N LEU A 66 1.18 5.90 -4.36
CA LEU A 66 0.73 4.52 -4.16
C LEU A 66 0.54 3.75 -5.47
N LEU A 67 0.16 4.41 -6.57
CA LEU A 67 0.12 3.78 -7.89
C LEU A 67 1.48 3.16 -8.25
N GLU A 68 2.57 3.87 -7.99
CA GLU A 68 3.92 3.34 -8.24
C GLU A 68 4.25 2.12 -7.36
N PHE A 69 3.74 2.06 -6.14
CA PHE A 69 3.84 0.86 -5.31
C PHE A 69 3.04 -0.31 -5.89
N PHE A 70 1.81 -0.09 -6.35
CA PHE A 70 0.99 -1.14 -6.96
C PHE A 70 1.61 -1.67 -8.26
N LYS A 71 2.13 -0.78 -9.11
CA LYS A 71 2.93 -1.16 -10.28
C LYS A 71 4.16 -2.00 -9.91
N PHE A 72 4.82 -1.65 -8.81
CA PHE A 72 5.97 -2.40 -8.33
C PHE A 72 5.59 -3.83 -7.93
N ILE A 73 4.58 -4.01 -7.08
CA ILE A 73 4.18 -5.35 -6.62
C ILE A 73 3.57 -6.20 -7.73
N ASN A 74 3.03 -5.59 -8.79
CA ASN A 74 2.61 -6.31 -9.99
C ASN A 74 3.77 -7.10 -10.64
N GLY A 75 5.03 -6.71 -10.42
CA GLY A 75 6.19 -7.49 -10.83
C GLY A 75 6.23 -8.88 -10.19
N LEU A 76 5.72 -9.04 -8.97
CA LEU A 76 5.61 -10.35 -8.30
C LEU A 76 4.64 -11.28 -9.01
N ARG A 77 3.59 -10.75 -9.64
CA ARG A 77 2.65 -11.53 -10.45
C ARG A 77 3.30 -12.11 -11.69
N SER A 78 4.22 -11.37 -12.31
CA SER A 78 5.05 -11.89 -13.40
C SER A 78 5.99 -13.01 -12.96
N GLU A 79 6.28 -13.14 -11.67
CA GLU A 79 7.03 -14.25 -11.07
C GLU A 79 6.12 -15.44 -10.69
N GLY A 80 4.82 -15.37 -10.97
CA GLY A 80 3.84 -16.41 -10.64
C GLY A 80 3.30 -16.33 -9.21
N ILE A 81 3.59 -15.25 -8.48
CA ILE A 81 3.09 -15.03 -7.12
C ILE A 81 1.74 -14.32 -7.19
N ARG A 82 0.69 -14.94 -6.65
CA ARG A 82 -0.61 -14.27 -6.50
C ARG A 82 -0.51 -13.19 -5.43
N VAL A 83 -0.97 -11.99 -5.74
CA VAL A 83 -0.94 -10.87 -4.81
C VAL A 83 -2.32 -10.26 -4.64
N SER A 84 -2.61 -9.79 -3.44
CA SER A 84 -3.82 -9.06 -3.12
C SER A 84 -3.51 -7.82 -2.28
N ALA A 85 -4.50 -6.93 -2.15
CA ALA A 85 -4.37 -5.73 -1.35
C ALA A 85 -5.60 -5.51 -0.47
N ASP A 86 -5.36 -5.22 0.81
CA ASP A 86 -6.37 -4.68 1.69
C ASP A 86 -6.54 -3.19 1.45
N VAL A 87 -7.77 -2.78 1.24
CA VAL A 87 -8.13 -1.37 0.99
C VAL A 87 -9.26 -0.95 1.90
N PHE A 88 -9.33 0.33 2.26
CA PHE A 88 -10.47 0.83 3.01
C PHE A 88 -11.74 0.68 2.18
N GLY A 89 -12.80 0.09 2.76
CA GLY A 89 -14.07 -0.10 2.07
C GLY A 89 -14.68 1.19 1.51
N ILE A 90 -14.37 2.35 2.11
CA ILE A 90 -14.83 3.67 1.65
C ILE A 90 -14.35 4.05 0.24
N ILE A 91 -13.29 3.41 -0.29
CA ILE A 91 -12.80 3.69 -1.65
C ILE A 91 -13.63 3.00 -2.73
N MET A 92 -14.49 2.05 -2.37
CA MET A 92 -15.30 1.28 -3.33
C MET A 92 -16.36 2.12 -4.05
N ASN A 93 -16.71 3.28 -3.50
CA ASN A 93 -17.69 4.21 -4.07
C ASN A 93 -17.08 5.62 -4.26
N SER A 94 -15.79 5.70 -4.60
CA SER A 94 -15.06 6.96 -4.69
C SER A 94 -14.19 7.00 -5.94
N ASP A 95 -14.48 7.93 -6.84
CA ASP A 95 -13.66 8.21 -8.03
C ASP A 95 -12.47 9.14 -7.71
N GLN A 96 -12.39 9.62 -6.47
CA GLN A 96 -11.35 10.52 -6.00
C GLN A 96 -10.45 9.83 -4.99
N GLY A 97 -9.14 10.07 -5.12
CA GLY A 97 -8.14 9.60 -4.16
C GLY A 97 -8.36 10.23 -2.79
N ARG A 98 -8.33 9.42 -1.74
CA ARG A 98 -8.49 9.89 -0.35
C ARG A 98 -7.15 10.43 0.18
N PRO A 99 -7.14 11.19 1.30
CA PRO A 99 -5.90 11.67 1.93
C PRO A 99 -4.89 10.58 2.31
N ILE A 100 -5.35 9.32 2.39
CA ILE A 100 -4.56 8.11 2.61
C ILE A 100 -3.89 7.57 1.33
N GLY A 101 -4.13 8.19 0.17
CA GLY A 101 -3.56 7.83 -1.13
C GLY A 101 -4.26 6.67 -1.85
N GLN A 102 -5.18 5.96 -1.21
CA GLN A 102 -5.87 4.86 -1.87
C GLN A 102 -6.92 5.38 -2.87
N LEU A 103 -6.89 4.79 -4.07
CA LEU A 103 -7.86 4.97 -5.15
C LEU A 103 -8.05 3.61 -5.83
N LEU A 104 -9.30 3.12 -5.93
CA LEU A 104 -9.58 1.78 -6.45
C LEU A 104 -9.00 1.58 -7.86
N ALA A 105 -9.09 2.61 -8.71
CA ALA A 105 -8.55 2.63 -10.07
C ALA A 105 -7.04 2.37 -10.15
N ASN A 106 -6.30 2.72 -9.09
CA ASN A 106 -4.85 2.52 -9.01
C ASN A 106 -4.46 1.18 -8.39
N VAL A 107 -5.43 0.42 -7.84
CA VAL A 107 -5.18 -0.89 -7.22
C VAL A 107 -5.55 -2.01 -8.18
N TYR A 108 -6.79 -1.99 -8.70
CA TYR A 108 -7.37 -3.12 -9.42
C TYR A 108 -6.56 -3.64 -10.61
N PRO A 109 -5.80 -2.84 -11.39
CA PRO A 109 -5.05 -3.37 -12.52
C PRO A 109 -3.84 -4.24 -12.10
N TYR A 110 -3.40 -4.12 -10.85
CA TYR A 110 -2.06 -4.55 -10.42
C TYR A 110 -2.08 -5.68 -9.40
N VAL A 111 -3.25 -6.13 -8.97
CA VAL A 111 -3.43 -7.22 -8.01
C VAL A 111 -4.41 -8.27 -8.54
N ASP A 112 -4.36 -9.48 -8.01
CA ASP A 112 -5.26 -10.57 -8.38
C ASP A 112 -6.58 -10.50 -7.58
N PHE A 113 -6.50 -10.05 -6.33
CA PHE A 113 -7.68 -9.86 -5.46
C PHE A 113 -7.61 -8.53 -4.72
N ILE A 114 -8.78 -7.98 -4.42
CA ILE A 114 -8.95 -6.79 -3.58
C ILE A 114 -9.81 -7.21 -2.40
N SER A 115 -9.37 -6.86 -1.20
CA SER A 115 -10.06 -7.16 0.06
C SER A 115 -10.52 -5.84 0.69
N PRO A 116 -11.75 -5.35 0.38
CA PRO A 116 -12.26 -4.12 0.97
C PRO A 116 -12.59 -4.33 2.44
N MET A 117 -11.89 -3.62 3.31
CA MET A 117 -12.13 -3.60 4.74
C MET A 117 -13.32 -2.69 5.06
N VAL A 118 -14.51 -3.28 5.10
CA VAL A 118 -15.76 -2.59 5.45
C VAL A 118 -15.93 -2.62 6.97
N TYR A 119 -15.66 -1.48 7.61
CA TYR A 119 -15.94 -1.30 9.02
C TYR A 119 -17.31 -0.64 9.19
N PRO A 120 -18.28 -1.27 9.88
CA PRO A 120 -19.50 -0.58 10.28
C PRO A 120 -19.11 0.53 11.26
N SER A 121 -19.34 1.77 10.84
CA SER A 121 -19.20 2.97 11.68
C SER A 121 -20.33 3.08 12.70
#